data_AF-A0A829WXE6-F1
#
_entry.id   AF-A0A829WXE6-F1
#
_cell.length_a   1.000
_cell.length_b   1.000
_cell.length_c   1.000
_cell.angle_alpha   90.00
_cell.angle_beta   90.00
_cell.angle_gamma   90.00
#
_symmetry.space_group_name_H-M   'P 1'
#
loop_
_entity.id
_entity.type
_entity.pdbx_description
1 polymer ?
#
loop_
_entity_poly.entity_id
_entity_poly.type
_entity_poly.pdbx_seq_one_letter_code
_entity_poly.pdbx_strand_id
1 'polypeptide(L)'
;MRSPSFRFLMALALLSPATALADGVFHPTGQSYACVNPRATRALANHADPRQNDPGWVHFVITDGRCFQVDPGEKWEQISQENGLLLLRRDPPRTGMPPLFFLPQQVSSGVPIPPQPSAEAPTNGPVQLAPVSPELETPPQSSGETTDILPKGWQKPRHDTAPPKDATTEEDSAPNEPASPVSPPTVSKSAPDTNSGYGGILFLLLIFCGVAGYYGFRFWQRADDRRRRMEREQQAWEIAQREIYAQASTLQIKRFQKLIRDDYGTLDVSRWMKEIDYFCSSRLLPLLSLGNMVDQWPLIQDRARQLINDVAQGTPPGAVLNQKPLSDPRVFDPQMDPIDYERHCALLLEQAGWNARVTQASGDQGADVIATKGGRKIVVQCKLYSQPVGNKAVQEVYAAKQHQQADEAIVVSNAGYTIPARQIAATTGVHLLHHQELASFCERLAA
;
A
#
# COMPACT_ATOMS: atom_id res chain seq x y z
N MET A 1 76.46 -40.42 10.66
CA MET A 1 76.03 -41.52 11.56
C MET A 1 75.28 -40.93 12.74
N ARG A 2 74.23 -41.63 13.19
CA ARG A 2 73.32 -41.34 14.33
C ARG A 2 72.11 -40.45 14.05
N SER A 3 70.97 -41.12 13.84
CA SER A 3 69.73 -40.85 14.58
C SER A 3 69.98 -41.05 16.09
N PRO A 4 69.24 -40.40 17.02
CA PRO A 4 67.89 -40.90 17.32
C PRO A 4 66.85 -39.87 17.83
N SER A 5 65.59 -40.34 17.84
CA SER A 5 64.58 -40.17 18.90
C SER A 5 63.99 -38.78 19.22
N PHE A 6 62.73 -38.62 18.80
CA PHE A 6 61.57 -38.31 19.65
C PHE A 6 61.88 -37.79 21.07
N ARG A 7 61.59 -36.50 21.30
CA ARG A 7 61.16 -35.97 22.59
C ARG A 7 60.00 -35.02 22.36
N PHE A 8 58.80 -35.51 22.68
CA PHE A 8 57.59 -34.72 22.84
C PHE A 8 57.78 -33.86 24.10
N LEU A 9 58.00 -32.56 23.94
CA LEU A 9 57.90 -31.60 25.03
C LEU A 9 56.60 -30.80 24.81
N MET A 10 55.61 -31.12 25.63
CA MET A 10 54.44 -30.28 25.85
C MET A 10 54.90 -28.88 26.28
N ALA A 11 54.73 -27.90 25.41
CA ALA A 11 54.55 -26.52 25.85
C ALA A 11 53.07 -26.37 26.19
N LEU A 12 52.74 -26.66 27.46
CA LEU A 12 51.47 -26.31 28.07
C LEU A 12 51.42 -24.78 28.18
N ALA A 13 50.88 -24.12 27.15
CA ALA A 13 50.51 -22.72 27.27
C ALA A 13 49.43 -22.64 28.35
N LEU A 14 49.80 -22.03 29.48
CA LEU A 14 48.89 -21.63 30.54
C LEU A 14 47.88 -20.66 29.92
N LEU A 15 46.77 -21.20 29.44
CA LEU A 15 45.50 -20.49 29.38
C LEU A 15 45.15 -20.17 30.83
N SER A 16 45.57 -19.00 31.28
CA SER A 16 44.85 -18.28 32.32
C SER A 16 43.36 -18.40 31.99
N PRO A 17 42.48 -18.78 32.94
CA PRO A 17 41.06 -18.61 32.72
C PRO A 17 40.88 -17.10 32.55
N ALA A 18 40.66 -16.67 31.31
CA ALA A 18 40.00 -15.40 31.07
C ALA A 18 38.69 -15.52 31.84
N THR A 19 38.62 -14.86 32.98
CA THR A 19 37.39 -14.62 33.72
C THR A 19 36.34 -14.21 32.70
N ALA A 20 35.35 -15.09 32.53
CA ALA A 20 34.19 -14.88 31.71
C ALA A 20 33.60 -13.50 32.03
N LEU A 21 33.76 -12.55 31.13
CA LEU A 21 32.87 -11.40 31.06
C LEU A 21 31.62 -11.93 30.39
N ALA A 22 30.53 -12.00 31.16
CA ALA A 22 29.23 -12.45 30.70
C ALA A 22 28.91 -11.83 29.33
N ASP A 23 28.77 -12.71 28.33
CA ASP A 23 28.25 -12.38 27.00
C ASP A 23 26.98 -11.54 27.14
N GLY A 24 26.80 -10.55 26.27
CA GLY A 24 25.78 -9.48 26.31
C GLY A 24 24.31 -9.93 26.22
N VAL A 25 23.93 -10.88 27.06
CA VAL A 25 22.61 -11.47 27.23
C VAL A 25 21.97 -10.85 28.47
N PHE A 26 20.76 -10.35 28.27
CA PHE A 26 19.97 -9.60 29.21
C PHE A 26 18.62 -10.29 29.43
N HIS A 27 18.12 -10.18 30.65
CA HIS A 27 16.80 -10.65 31.05
C HIS A 27 15.99 -9.52 31.67
N PRO A 28 14.71 -9.33 31.29
CA PRO A 28 13.85 -8.36 31.95
C PRO A 28 13.72 -8.64 33.45
N THR A 29 13.75 -7.62 34.29
CA THR A 29 13.70 -7.76 35.76
C THR A 29 12.29 -7.94 36.32
N GLY A 30 11.26 -7.86 35.48
CA GLY A 30 9.84 -8.03 35.82
C GLY A 30 8.94 -7.98 34.58
N GLN A 31 7.62 -8.15 34.76
CA GLN A 31 6.65 -7.85 33.71
C GLN A 31 6.70 -6.34 33.42
N SER A 32 7.20 -5.99 32.24
CA SER A 32 7.40 -4.60 31.84
C SER A 32 7.10 -4.42 30.37
N TYR A 33 7.09 -3.17 29.91
CA TYR A 33 6.98 -2.84 28.50
C TYR A 33 8.34 -2.36 27.97
N ALA A 34 8.73 -2.89 26.81
CA ALA A 34 9.85 -2.40 26.02
C ALA A 34 9.33 -1.91 24.67
N CYS A 35 9.87 -0.80 24.18
CA CYS A 35 9.29 -0.07 23.04
C CYS A 35 10.27 0.07 21.89
N VAL A 36 9.75 0.15 20.67
CA VAL A 36 10.54 0.52 19.50
C VAL A 36 10.96 1.99 19.59
N ASN A 37 10.11 2.84 20.18
CA ASN A 37 10.40 4.25 20.37
C ASN A 37 11.11 4.50 21.72
N PRO A 38 12.35 5.03 21.74
CA PRO A 38 13.10 5.27 22.97
C PRO A 38 12.44 6.32 23.89
N ARG A 39 11.62 7.24 23.35
CA ARG A 39 10.87 8.20 24.17
C ARG A 39 9.73 7.52 24.93
N ALA A 40 9.04 6.57 24.29
CA ALA A 40 8.00 5.78 24.95
C ALA A 40 8.58 4.92 26.08
N THR A 41 9.75 4.30 25.86
CA THR A 41 10.47 3.56 26.92
C THR A 41 10.74 4.44 28.14
N ARG A 42 11.21 5.69 27.95
CA ARG A 42 11.44 6.63 29.06
C ARG A 42 10.14 7.12 29.71
N ALA A 43 9.11 7.40 28.91
CA ALA A 43 7.82 7.89 29.41
C ALA A 43 7.13 6.86 30.31
N LEU A 44 7.15 5.58 29.92
CA LEU A 44 6.58 4.50 30.73
C LEU A 44 7.37 4.21 32.01
N ALA A 45 8.65 4.55 32.06
CA ALA A 45 9.48 4.34 33.25
C ALA A 45 9.53 5.55 34.20
N ASN A 46 9.04 6.72 33.78
CA ASN A 46 9.06 7.92 34.62
C ASN A 46 7.89 7.93 35.63
N HIS A 47 8.03 7.20 36.73
CA HIS A 47 7.02 7.11 37.79
C HIS A 47 6.70 8.44 38.49
N ALA A 48 7.49 9.50 38.25
CA ALA A 48 7.19 10.84 38.73
C ALA A 48 6.19 11.61 37.82
N ASP A 49 5.88 11.09 36.63
CA ASP A 49 4.91 11.72 35.73
C ASP A 49 3.47 11.37 36.17
N PRO A 50 2.65 12.37 36.58
CA PRO A 50 1.30 12.11 37.05
C PRO A 50 0.39 11.49 35.99
N ARG A 51 0.75 11.61 34.70
CA ARG A 51 0.00 11.02 33.58
C ARG A 51 0.08 9.49 33.53
N GLN A 52 1.02 8.86 34.26
CA GLN A 52 1.07 7.40 34.35
C GLN A 52 -0.18 6.78 34.99
N ASN A 53 -0.94 7.57 35.75
CA ASN A 53 -2.20 7.12 36.35
C ASN A 53 -3.41 7.25 35.41
N ASP A 54 -3.24 7.84 34.22
CA ASP A 54 -4.28 7.94 33.19
C ASP A 54 -4.18 6.73 32.23
N PRO A 55 -5.15 5.79 32.26
CA PRO A 55 -5.14 4.62 31.39
C PRO A 55 -5.16 4.97 29.90
N GLY A 56 -5.80 6.08 29.52
CA GLY A 56 -5.85 6.54 28.14
C GLY A 56 -4.48 7.01 27.65
N TRP A 57 -3.76 7.75 28.49
CA TRP A 57 -2.39 8.17 28.20
C TRP A 57 -1.43 6.98 28.12
N VAL A 58 -1.51 6.03 29.06
CA VAL A 58 -0.66 4.83 29.04
C VAL A 58 -0.92 3.99 27.79
N HIS A 59 -2.19 3.78 27.43
CA HIS A 59 -2.56 3.05 26.22
C HIS A 59 -2.06 3.76 24.95
N PHE A 60 -2.14 5.09 24.91
CA PHE A 60 -1.59 5.90 23.82
C PHE A 60 -0.07 5.72 23.70
N VAL A 61 0.68 5.83 24.80
CA VAL A 61 2.15 5.67 24.80
C VAL A 61 2.57 4.27 24.37
N ILE A 62 1.84 3.23 24.80
CA ILE A 62 2.07 1.84 24.38
C ILE A 62 1.85 1.67 22.88
N THR A 63 0.76 2.25 22.35
CA THR A 63 0.36 2.10 20.94
C THR A 63 1.29 2.87 20.01
N ASP A 64 1.51 4.16 20.30
CA ASP A 64 2.38 5.05 19.53
C ASP A 64 3.84 4.61 19.59
N GLY A 65 4.31 4.23 20.78
CA GLY A 65 5.66 3.74 21.01
C GLY A 65 5.94 2.34 20.45
N ARG A 66 4.89 1.65 19.94
CA ARG A 66 4.90 0.24 19.54
C ARG A 66 5.55 -0.62 20.62
N CYS A 67 5.02 -0.53 21.83
CA CYS A 67 5.55 -1.23 22.99
C CYS A 67 5.03 -2.67 23.05
N PHE A 68 5.90 -3.57 23.47
CA PHE A 68 5.62 -4.98 23.68
C PHE A 68 5.81 -5.31 25.14
N GLN A 69 4.91 -6.12 25.68
CA GLN A 69 5.10 -6.71 26.99
C GLN A 69 6.25 -7.71 26.91
N VAL A 70 7.16 -7.63 27.87
CA VAL A 70 8.34 -8.49 27.98
C VAL A 70 8.30 -9.24 29.31
N ASP A 71 8.68 -10.51 29.26
CA ASP A 71 8.66 -11.40 30.41
C ASP A 71 10.09 -11.69 30.92
N PRO A 72 10.29 -11.83 32.24
CA PRO A 72 11.61 -12.13 32.82
C PRO A 72 12.27 -13.41 32.30
N GLY A 73 11.47 -14.37 31.83
CA GLY A 73 11.95 -15.62 31.23
C GLY A 73 12.50 -15.48 29.81
N GLU A 74 12.32 -14.32 29.16
CA GLU A 74 12.81 -14.07 27.81
C GLU A 74 14.29 -13.68 27.81
N LYS A 75 15.06 -14.21 26.85
CA LYS A 75 16.47 -13.84 26.64
C LYS A 75 16.55 -12.74 25.58
N TRP A 76 17.42 -11.78 25.84
CA TRP A 76 17.63 -10.63 24.96
C TRP A 76 19.12 -10.41 24.75
N GLU A 77 19.53 -10.13 23.52
CA GLU A 77 20.91 -9.87 23.14
C GLU A 77 21.09 -8.39 22.79
N GLN A 78 22.16 -7.77 23.27
CA GLN A 78 22.42 -6.36 22.98
C GLN A 78 22.94 -6.14 21.56
N ILE A 79 22.29 -5.22 20.84
CA ILE A 79 22.70 -4.75 19.52
C ILE A 79 23.53 -3.47 19.63
N SER A 80 23.03 -2.48 20.36
CA SER A 80 23.70 -1.19 20.54
C SER A 80 23.25 -0.51 21.85
N GLN A 81 23.92 0.58 22.20
CA GLN A 81 23.52 1.44 23.32
C GLN A 81 23.56 2.89 22.86
N GLU A 82 22.45 3.60 23.01
CA GLU A 82 22.30 4.97 22.54
C GLU A 82 21.58 5.81 23.61
N ASN A 83 22.14 6.97 23.95
CA ASN A 83 21.53 7.93 24.90
C ASN A 83 21.09 7.29 26.23
N GLY A 84 21.89 6.36 26.76
CA GLY A 84 21.61 5.66 28.02
C GLY A 84 20.53 4.59 27.95
N LEU A 85 20.03 4.24 26.76
CA LEU A 85 19.11 3.12 26.52
C LEU A 85 19.84 1.97 25.81
N LEU A 86 19.46 0.74 26.14
CA LEU A 86 19.96 -0.47 25.52
C LEU A 86 19.02 -0.90 24.40
N LEU A 87 19.53 -1.05 23.18
CA LEU A 87 18.77 -1.63 22.07
C LEU A 87 19.03 -3.13 22.05
N LEU A 88 18.00 -3.92 22.37
CA LEU A 88 18.11 -5.36 22.49
C LEU A 88 17.24 -6.07 21.45
N ARG A 89 17.70 -7.22 20.95
CA ARG A 89 16.89 -8.17 20.18
C ARG A 89 16.56 -9.39 21.01
N ARG A 90 15.36 -9.93 20.85
CA ARG A 90 14.96 -11.18 21.51
C ARG A 90 15.70 -12.37 20.91
N ASP A 91 16.12 -13.29 21.76
CA ASP A 91 16.67 -14.60 21.39
C ASP A 91 15.86 -15.73 22.06
N PRO A 92 15.17 -16.61 21.33
CA PRO A 92 15.04 -16.64 19.87
C PRO A 92 14.13 -15.50 19.34
N PRO A 93 14.34 -15.07 18.08
CA PRO A 93 13.56 -13.98 17.48
C PRO A 93 12.09 -14.38 17.30
N ARG A 94 11.18 -13.43 17.55
CA ARG A 94 9.73 -13.59 17.36
C ARG A 94 9.28 -12.88 16.07
N THR A 95 8.53 -13.56 15.22
CA THR A 95 8.01 -12.97 13.97
C THR A 95 7.21 -11.69 14.27
N GLY A 96 7.59 -10.59 13.62
CA GLY A 96 6.94 -9.28 13.79
C GLY A 96 7.40 -8.47 15.00
N MET A 97 8.35 -8.97 15.80
CA MET A 97 8.94 -8.22 16.93
C MET A 97 10.29 -7.62 16.51
N PRO A 98 10.38 -6.31 16.29
CA PRO A 98 11.64 -5.63 16.02
C PRO A 98 12.50 -5.53 17.30
N PRO A 99 13.78 -5.11 17.19
CA PRO A 99 14.59 -4.72 18.34
C PRO A 99 13.91 -3.62 19.17
N LEU A 100 14.01 -3.71 20.49
CA LEU A 100 13.34 -2.82 21.43
C LEU A 100 14.35 -2.10 22.33
N PHE A 101 14.01 -0.89 22.74
CA PHE A 101 14.79 -0.12 23.70
C PHE A 101 14.37 -0.43 25.12
N PHE A 102 15.36 -0.69 25.96
CA PHE A 102 15.25 -0.94 27.40
C PHE A 102 16.04 0.12 28.17
N LEU A 103 15.54 0.48 29.34
CA LEU A 103 16.38 1.16 30.34
C LEU A 103 17.32 0.14 30.98
N PRO A 104 18.55 0.54 31.35
CA PRO A 104 19.49 -0.34 32.02
C PRO A 104 18.93 -0.97 33.31
N GLN A 105 17.98 -0.31 33.97
CA GLN A 105 17.34 -0.79 35.20
C GLN A 105 16.23 -1.85 34.95
N GLN A 106 15.71 -1.92 33.72
CA GLN A 106 14.68 -2.88 33.34
C GLN A 106 15.24 -4.26 32.99
N VAL A 107 16.57 -4.39 32.91
CA VAL A 107 17.25 -5.62 32.48
C VAL A 107 18.41 -5.97 33.40
N SER A 108 18.63 -7.26 33.63
CA SER A 108 19.76 -7.80 34.37
C SER A 108 20.66 -8.60 33.43
N SER A 109 21.98 -8.41 33.52
CA SER A 109 22.96 -9.27 32.87
C SER A 109 23.15 -10.53 33.72
N GLY A 110 22.79 -11.70 33.21
CA GLY A 110 22.94 -12.98 33.93
C GLY A 110 21.73 -13.92 33.85
N VAL A 111 21.65 -14.90 34.76
CA VAL A 111 20.64 -15.98 34.75
C VAL A 111 19.24 -15.41 35.06
N PRO A 112 18.16 -15.85 34.36
CA PRO A 112 16.80 -15.34 34.55
C PRO A 112 16.35 -15.41 36.00
N ILE A 113 15.83 -14.29 36.52
CA ILE A 113 15.23 -14.22 37.85
C ILE A 113 13.87 -14.93 37.77
N PRO A 114 13.62 -15.99 38.57
CA PRO A 114 12.35 -16.67 38.56
C PRO A 114 11.22 -15.73 39.04
N PRO A 115 10.02 -15.80 38.45
CA PRO A 115 8.91 -14.93 38.84
C PRO A 115 8.56 -15.17 40.32
N GLN A 116 8.56 -14.09 41.10
CA GLN A 116 8.07 -14.09 42.49
C GLN A 116 6.54 -14.31 42.50
N PRO A 117 5.99 -15.18 43.37
CA PRO A 117 4.56 -15.42 43.44
C PRO A 117 3.82 -14.16 43.92
N SER A 118 2.89 -13.69 43.08
CA SER A 118 1.99 -12.58 43.39
C SER A 118 1.07 -12.95 44.56
N ALA A 119 1.08 -12.12 45.61
CA ALA A 119 0.17 -12.26 46.73
C ALA A 119 -1.29 -12.00 46.29
N GLU A 120 -2.10 -13.04 46.44
CA GLU A 120 -3.56 -13.13 46.66
C GLU A 120 -4.50 -12.06 46.07
N ALA A 121 -5.42 -12.55 45.23
CA ALA A 121 -6.65 -11.88 44.82
C ALA A 121 -7.69 -11.82 45.97
N PRO A 122 -8.63 -10.86 45.94
CA PRO A 122 -9.97 -11.07 46.46
C PRO A 122 -11.00 -11.13 45.33
N THR A 123 -11.42 -12.37 45.08
CA THR A 123 -12.79 -12.89 44.92
C THR A 123 -13.97 -11.95 44.56
N ASN A 124 -14.70 -12.39 43.53
CA ASN A 124 -16.03 -11.93 43.10
C ASN A 124 -17.11 -11.93 44.20
N GLY A 125 -17.92 -10.87 44.27
CA GLY A 125 -19.21 -10.80 44.97
C GLY A 125 -19.87 -9.40 44.82
N PRO A 126 -21.20 -9.27 44.62
CA PRO A 126 -21.81 -8.09 44.00
C PRO A 126 -22.49 -7.08 44.97
N VAL A 127 -22.80 -5.88 44.43
CA VAL A 127 -23.74 -4.83 44.92
C VAL A 127 -23.17 -3.91 46.00
N GLN A 128 -23.09 -2.58 45.84
CA GLN A 128 -24.20 -1.61 45.98
C GLN A 128 -23.90 -0.27 45.29
N LEU A 129 -24.79 0.15 44.39
CA LEU A 129 -25.03 1.56 44.03
C LEU A 129 -26.42 1.93 44.56
N ALA A 130 -26.53 3.02 45.33
CA ALA A 130 -27.71 3.90 45.44
C ALA A 130 -27.50 4.97 46.54
N PRO A 131 -28.23 6.12 46.54
CA PRO A 131 -29.33 6.50 45.65
C PRO A 131 -29.19 7.88 44.99
N VAL A 132 -29.74 7.99 43.78
CA VAL A 132 -30.37 9.22 43.26
C VAL A 132 -31.88 9.06 43.45
N SER A 133 -32.55 10.09 43.96
CA SER A 133 -34.01 10.17 44.11
C SER A 133 -34.65 10.99 42.96
N PRO A 134 -35.98 10.88 42.71
CA PRO A 134 -36.52 10.71 41.35
C PRO A 134 -37.52 11.80 40.88
N GLU A 135 -37.84 11.70 39.56
CA GLU A 135 -39.14 12.03 38.88
C GLU A 135 -39.58 13.52 38.82
N LEU A 136 -40.36 14.05 37.87
CA LEU A 136 -41.17 13.62 36.71
C LEU A 136 -41.38 14.92 35.86
N GLU A 137 -41.46 14.96 34.53
CA GLU A 137 -42.70 14.85 33.73
C GLU A 137 -42.37 14.92 32.21
N THR A 138 -43.08 14.11 31.42
CA THR A 138 -43.22 14.13 29.94
C THR A 138 -44.64 14.69 29.60
N PRO A 139 -45.24 14.69 28.37
CA PRO A 139 -44.89 14.16 27.02
C PRO A 139 -45.41 15.11 25.85
N PRO A 140 -45.89 14.66 24.66
CA PRO A 140 -45.48 13.61 23.69
C PRO A 140 -45.27 14.15 22.23
N GLN A 141 -44.67 13.36 21.31
CA GLN A 141 -45.24 12.78 20.04
C GLN A 141 -44.11 12.80 19.00
N SER A 142 -43.93 11.92 18.00
CA SER A 142 -44.70 10.83 17.40
C SER A 142 -43.72 9.92 16.62
N SER A 143 -43.99 8.62 16.65
CA SER A 143 -43.35 7.57 15.85
C SER A 143 -43.83 7.56 14.40
N GLY A 144 -42.90 7.49 13.44
CA GLY A 144 -43.10 6.96 12.08
C GLY A 144 -41.87 6.11 11.75
N GLU A 145 -42.01 4.78 11.82
CA GLU A 145 -42.25 3.89 10.67
C GLU A 145 -40.93 3.45 10.01
N THR A 146 -40.54 2.22 10.32
CA THR A 146 -39.36 1.51 9.83
C THR A 146 -39.80 0.62 8.68
N THR A 147 -39.24 0.82 7.49
CA THR A 147 -39.33 -0.16 6.40
C THR A 147 -37.93 -0.49 5.91
N ASP A 148 -37.56 -1.76 6.13
CA ASP A 148 -36.42 -2.46 5.53
C ASP A 148 -36.47 -2.37 4.00
N ILE A 149 -35.39 -1.87 3.38
CA ILE A 149 -35.16 -1.95 1.94
C ILE A 149 -33.87 -2.73 1.71
N LEU A 150 -34.02 -4.00 1.35
CA LEU A 150 -32.99 -4.88 0.82
C LEU A 150 -33.03 -4.82 -0.73
N PRO A 151 -31.94 -4.50 -1.44
CA PRO A 151 -31.96 -4.49 -2.89
C PRO A 151 -31.80 -5.91 -3.49
N LYS A 152 -32.80 -6.35 -4.26
CA LYS A 152 -32.72 -7.49 -5.19
C LYS A 152 -32.16 -7.02 -6.54
N GLY A 153 -31.21 -7.76 -7.12
CA GLY A 153 -30.78 -7.49 -8.50
C GLY A 153 -29.57 -8.25 -9.02
N TRP A 154 -29.52 -9.58 -8.89
CA TRP A 154 -28.63 -10.42 -9.72
C TRP A 154 -29.36 -11.72 -10.09
N GLN A 155 -29.89 -11.78 -11.31
CA GLN A 155 -30.37 -13.02 -11.92
C GLN A 155 -29.30 -13.60 -12.84
N LYS A 156 -29.06 -14.90 -12.67
CA LYS A 156 -28.08 -15.72 -13.38
C LYS A 156 -28.77 -16.39 -14.57
N PRO A 157 -28.22 -16.37 -15.80
CA PRO A 157 -28.73 -17.24 -16.85
C PRO A 157 -28.19 -18.66 -16.66
N ARG A 158 -29.09 -19.64 -16.56
CA ARG A 158 -28.79 -21.07 -16.74
C ARG A 158 -28.82 -21.43 -18.22
N HIS A 159 -27.96 -22.39 -18.56
CA HIS A 159 -28.02 -23.22 -19.75
C HIS A 159 -29.41 -23.83 -19.97
N ASP A 160 -29.85 -23.89 -21.22
CA ASP A 160 -30.23 -25.13 -21.94
C ASP A 160 -31.07 -24.77 -23.17
N THR A 161 -30.54 -25.01 -24.37
CA THR A 161 -31.29 -25.64 -25.47
C THR A 161 -30.36 -26.01 -26.62
N ALA A 162 -30.32 -27.30 -26.92
CA ALA A 162 -29.77 -27.87 -28.15
C ALA A 162 -30.87 -27.88 -29.25
N PRO A 163 -30.57 -28.31 -30.49
CA PRO A 163 -30.76 -27.53 -31.71
C PRO A 163 -32.07 -27.86 -32.45
N PRO A 164 -32.26 -27.27 -33.65
CA PRO A 164 -32.64 -28.13 -34.76
C PRO A 164 -31.79 -27.92 -36.02
N LYS A 165 -31.50 -29.05 -36.65
CA LYS A 165 -31.29 -29.19 -38.09
C LYS A 165 -32.66 -28.96 -38.76
N ASP A 166 -32.68 -28.32 -39.93
CA ASP A 166 -32.93 -29.06 -41.16
C ASP A 166 -32.66 -28.22 -42.39
N ALA A 167 -31.94 -28.87 -43.30
CA ALA A 167 -31.95 -28.58 -44.71
C ALA A 167 -33.20 -29.22 -45.32
N THR A 168 -33.73 -28.61 -46.38
CA THR A 168 -34.06 -29.21 -47.69
C THR A 168 -35.38 -28.71 -48.28
N THR A 169 -35.25 -28.24 -49.52
CA THR A 169 -36.21 -28.36 -50.64
C THR A 169 -35.31 -28.77 -51.82
N GLU A 170 -35.64 -29.68 -52.72
CA GLU A 170 -36.93 -30.09 -53.28
C GLU A 170 -36.65 -31.43 -54.03
N GLU A 171 -37.52 -32.44 -53.89
CA GLU A 171 -38.44 -32.96 -54.95
C GLU A 171 -37.74 -33.82 -56.03
N ASP A 172 -38.23 -34.98 -56.49
CA ASP A 172 -39.56 -35.59 -56.37
C ASP A 172 -39.53 -37.07 -56.85
N SER A 173 -40.58 -37.79 -56.44
CA SER A 173 -41.31 -38.88 -57.10
C SER A 173 -40.71 -40.29 -57.35
N ALA A 174 -41.36 -41.24 -56.66
CA ALA A 174 -41.40 -42.71 -56.76
C ALA A 174 -42.12 -43.20 -58.07
N PRO A 175 -42.54 -44.48 -58.28
CA PRO A 175 -42.53 -45.66 -57.39
C PRO A 175 -42.29 -47.06 -58.06
N ASN A 176 -42.18 -48.09 -57.21
CA ASN A 176 -42.85 -49.42 -57.27
C ASN A 176 -41.97 -50.66 -56.97
N GLU A 177 -42.42 -51.38 -55.94
CA GLU A 177 -42.21 -52.80 -55.60
C GLU A 177 -42.97 -53.76 -56.56
N PRO A 178 -43.01 -55.11 -56.36
CA PRO A 178 -41.97 -56.07 -55.98
C PRO A 178 -42.06 -57.37 -56.85
N ALA A 179 -41.11 -58.32 -56.73
CA ALA A 179 -41.39 -59.78 -56.78
C ALA A 179 -40.12 -60.65 -56.69
N SER A 180 -40.16 -61.68 -55.85
CA SER A 180 -39.39 -62.94 -55.93
C SER A 180 -40.29 -64.05 -56.54
N PRO A 181 -39.89 -65.33 -56.75
CA PRO A 181 -38.58 -65.98 -56.89
C PRO A 181 -38.50 -66.84 -58.20
N VAL A 182 -37.43 -67.62 -58.43
CA VAL A 182 -37.39 -69.02 -58.96
C VAL A 182 -36.02 -69.37 -59.60
N SER A 183 -35.61 -70.61 -59.33
CA SER A 183 -34.33 -71.34 -59.51
C SER A 183 -33.66 -71.35 -60.90
N PRO A 184 -32.33 -71.60 -60.98
CA PRO A 184 -31.69 -72.15 -62.17
C PRO A 184 -31.29 -73.64 -61.99
N PRO A 185 -31.27 -74.47 -63.05
CA PRO A 185 -30.44 -75.67 -63.08
C PRO A 185 -29.10 -75.37 -63.77
N THR A 186 -28.04 -75.72 -63.04
CA THR A 186 -26.78 -76.34 -63.47
C THR A 186 -26.52 -76.47 -64.98
N VAL A 187 -25.52 -75.74 -65.49
CA VAL A 187 -24.67 -76.21 -66.59
C VAL A 187 -23.21 -75.78 -66.37
N SER A 188 -22.37 -76.82 -66.28
CA SER A 188 -20.96 -76.95 -66.66
C SER A 188 -19.89 -76.02 -66.10
N LYS A 189 -19.00 -76.68 -65.35
CA LYS A 189 -17.61 -76.32 -65.07
C LYS A 189 -16.87 -75.87 -66.33
N SER A 190 -16.33 -74.66 -66.31
CA SER A 190 -14.99 -74.38 -66.82
C SER A 190 -14.21 -73.63 -65.74
N ALA A 191 -13.01 -74.12 -65.47
CA ALA A 191 -12.05 -73.55 -64.52
C ALA A 191 -11.50 -72.21 -65.04
N PRO A 192 -10.86 -71.39 -64.19
CA PRO A 192 -11.01 -69.95 -64.20
C PRO A 192 -9.98 -69.24 -65.09
N ASP A 193 -10.41 -68.27 -65.88
CA ASP A 193 -9.52 -67.23 -66.40
C ASP A 193 -9.35 -66.15 -65.33
N THR A 194 -8.47 -66.42 -64.36
CA THR A 194 -7.93 -65.41 -63.46
C THR A 194 -7.02 -64.48 -64.24
N ASN A 195 -7.55 -63.42 -64.85
CA ASN A 195 -6.80 -62.22 -65.18
C ASN A 195 -7.71 -61.06 -65.61
N SER A 196 -8.49 -60.51 -64.68
CA SER A 196 -9.12 -59.18 -64.88
C SER A 196 -9.63 -58.48 -63.60
N GLY A 197 -9.41 -59.02 -62.39
CA GLY A 197 -9.96 -58.42 -61.15
C GLY A 197 -9.04 -57.42 -60.44
N TYR A 198 -7.72 -57.52 -60.65
CA TYR A 198 -6.74 -56.69 -59.94
C TYR A 198 -6.70 -55.24 -60.44
N GLY A 199 -7.11 -54.99 -61.70
CA GLY A 199 -7.12 -53.63 -62.27
C GLY A 199 -8.12 -52.70 -61.60
N GLY A 200 -9.35 -53.17 -61.34
CA GLY A 200 -10.40 -52.36 -60.71
C GLY A 200 -10.13 -52.04 -59.22
N ILE A 201 -9.61 -53.02 -58.47
CA ILE A 201 -9.24 -52.83 -57.06
C ILE A 201 -8.04 -51.89 -56.95
N LEU A 202 -7.04 -52.04 -57.83
CA LEU A 202 -5.88 -51.13 -57.87
C LEU A 202 -6.31 -49.70 -58.21
N PHE A 203 -7.28 -49.53 -59.11
CA PHE A 203 -7.81 -48.21 -59.47
C PHE A 203 -8.56 -47.53 -58.31
N LEU A 204 -9.39 -48.27 -57.57
CA LEU A 204 -10.07 -47.75 -56.38
C LEU A 204 -9.09 -47.39 -55.25
N LEU A 205 -8.03 -48.19 -55.06
CA LEU A 205 -6.97 -47.87 -54.10
C LEU A 205 -6.19 -46.61 -54.50
N LEU A 206 -5.92 -46.41 -55.80
CA LEU A 206 -5.27 -45.19 -56.29
C LEU A 206 -6.15 -43.95 -56.09
N ILE A 207 -7.46 -44.05 -56.32
CA ILE A 207 -8.41 -42.96 -56.04
C ILE A 207 -8.46 -42.67 -54.54
N PHE A 208 -8.58 -43.69 -53.69
CA PHE A 208 -8.61 -43.51 -52.23
C PHE A 208 -7.32 -42.88 -51.71
N CYS A 209 -6.16 -43.33 -52.18
CA CYS A 209 -4.86 -42.72 -51.86
C CYS A 209 -4.75 -41.27 -52.34
N GLY A 210 -5.26 -40.94 -53.53
CA GLY A 210 -5.31 -39.57 -54.05
C GLY A 210 -6.21 -38.65 -53.22
N VAL A 211 -7.39 -39.15 -52.82
CA VAL A 211 -8.35 -38.41 -51.96
C VAL A 211 -7.77 -38.23 -50.55
N ALA A 212 -7.23 -39.29 -49.94
CA ALA A 212 -6.58 -39.23 -48.64
C ALA A 212 -5.35 -38.28 -48.66
N GLY A 213 -4.56 -38.31 -49.74
CA GLY A 213 -3.45 -37.38 -49.96
C GLY A 213 -3.91 -35.93 -50.10
N TYR A 214 -5.00 -35.67 -50.82
CA TYR A 214 -5.60 -34.33 -50.96
C TYR A 214 -6.09 -33.78 -49.62
N TYR A 215 -6.85 -34.57 -48.84
CA TYR A 215 -7.33 -34.16 -47.52
C TYR A 215 -6.18 -34.03 -46.51
N GLY A 216 -5.18 -34.92 -46.56
CA GLY A 216 -3.95 -34.82 -45.77
C GLY A 216 -3.16 -33.55 -46.07
N PHE A 217 -2.99 -33.21 -47.35
CA PHE A 217 -2.34 -31.97 -47.79
C PHE A 217 -3.13 -30.73 -47.38
N ARG A 218 -4.46 -30.73 -47.55
CA ARG A 218 -5.34 -29.63 -47.09
C ARG A 218 -5.32 -29.46 -45.58
N PHE A 219 -5.26 -30.56 -44.82
CA PHE A 219 -5.13 -30.54 -43.37
C PHE A 219 -3.75 -30.02 -42.95
N TRP A 220 -2.68 -30.48 -43.60
CA TRP A 220 -1.33 -30.00 -43.37
C TRP A 220 -1.20 -28.51 -43.68
N GLN A 221 -1.74 -28.02 -44.81
CA GLN A 221 -1.79 -26.59 -45.13
C GLN A 221 -2.53 -25.80 -44.05
N ARG A 222 -3.72 -26.24 -43.62
CA ARG A 222 -4.44 -25.58 -42.51
C ARG A 222 -3.69 -25.64 -41.19
N ALA A 223 -2.95 -26.71 -40.91
CA ALA A 223 -2.13 -26.84 -39.72
C ALA A 223 -0.89 -25.94 -39.79
N ASP A 224 -0.26 -25.82 -40.97
CA ASP A 224 0.87 -24.94 -41.23
C ASP A 224 0.47 -23.47 -41.16
N ASP A 225 -0.66 -23.09 -41.77
CA ASP A 225 -1.23 -21.75 -41.68
C ASP A 225 -1.56 -21.37 -40.23
N ARG A 226 -2.07 -22.32 -39.44
CA ARG A 226 -2.29 -22.11 -38.00
C ARG A 226 -0.98 -21.90 -37.25
N ARG A 227 0.05 -22.71 -37.51
CA ARG A 227 1.38 -22.53 -36.89
C ARG A 227 1.98 -21.17 -37.21
N ARG A 228 1.99 -20.77 -38.49
CA ARG A 228 2.49 -19.46 -38.92
C ARG A 228 1.73 -18.30 -38.28
N ARG A 229 0.41 -18.41 -38.09
CA ARG A 229 -0.39 -17.40 -37.37
C ARG A 229 0.04 -17.29 -35.90
N MET A 230 0.18 -18.42 -35.21
CA MET A 230 0.60 -18.46 -33.81
C MET A 230 2.03 -17.89 -33.64
N GLU A 231 2.94 -18.21 -34.56
CA GLU A 231 4.31 -17.67 -34.56
C GLU A 231 4.33 -16.14 -34.74
N ARG A 232 3.51 -15.61 -35.67
CA ARG A 232 3.39 -14.16 -35.90
C ARG A 232 2.77 -13.44 -34.70
N GLU A 233 1.73 -14.01 -34.10
CA GLU A 233 1.11 -13.49 -32.88
C GLU A 233 2.13 -13.44 -31.73
N GLN A 234 2.89 -14.52 -31.55
CA GLN A 234 3.92 -14.63 -30.51
C GLN A 234 5.04 -13.61 -30.74
N GLN A 235 5.50 -13.42 -31.98
CA GLN A 235 6.50 -12.40 -32.31
C GLN A 235 5.99 -10.98 -32.03
N ALA A 236 4.75 -10.68 -32.40
CA ALA A 236 4.11 -9.40 -32.10
C ALA A 236 4.01 -9.17 -30.58
N TRP A 237 3.63 -10.22 -29.84
CA TRP A 237 3.58 -10.19 -28.37
C TRP A 237 4.94 -9.93 -27.75
N GLU A 238 6.01 -10.58 -28.22
CA GLU A 238 7.37 -10.39 -27.71
C GLU A 238 7.88 -8.96 -27.90
N ILE A 239 7.57 -8.35 -29.05
CA ILE A 239 7.88 -6.94 -29.32
C ILE A 239 7.16 -6.03 -28.32
N ALA A 240 5.85 -6.23 -28.16
CA ALA A 240 5.05 -5.43 -27.24
C ALA A 240 5.52 -5.59 -25.79
N GLN A 241 5.71 -6.83 -25.34
CA GLN A 241 6.17 -7.15 -23.99
C GLN A 241 7.52 -6.51 -23.69
N ARG A 242 8.49 -6.61 -24.62
CA ARG A 242 9.81 -6.01 -24.46
C ARG A 242 9.74 -4.50 -24.27
N GLU A 243 8.95 -3.82 -25.09
CA GLU A 243 8.78 -2.37 -24.98
C GLU A 243 8.08 -1.97 -23.68
N ILE A 244 7.04 -2.71 -23.26
CA ILE A 244 6.31 -2.44 -22.01
C ILE A 244 7.27 -2.51 -20.82
N TYR A 245 8.10 -3.55 -20.74
CA TYR A 245 9.09 -3.67 -19.67
C TYR A 245 10.20 -2.62 -19.76
N ALA A 246 10.63 -2.25 -20.97
CA ALA A 246 11.62 -1.19 -21.16
C ALA A 246 11.11 0.17 -20.65
N GLN A 247 9.80 0.40 -20.70
CA GLN A 247 9.14 1.63 -20.23
C GLN A 247 8.51 1.49 -18.84
N ALA A 248 8.81 0.42 -18.10
CA ALA A 248 8.16 0.11 -16.82
C ALA A 248 8.20 1.28 -15.83
N SER A 249 9.38 1.89 -15.62
CA SER A 249 9.55 3.02 -14.70
C SER A 249 8.71 4.23 -15.10
N THR A 250 8.69 4.57 -16.39
CA THR A 250 7.86 5.64 -16.95
C THR A 250 6.38 5.36 -16.73
N LEU A 251 5.92 4.14 -17.02
CA LEU A 251 4.53 3.72 -16.84
C LEU A 251 4.09 3.79 -15.36
N GLN A 252 4.96 3.37 -14.44
CA GLN A 252 4.72 3.46 -12.99
C GLN A 252 4.58 4.91 -12.52
N ILE A 253 5.48 5.80 -12.97
CA ILE A 253 5.41 7.24 -12.66
C ILE A 253 4.13 7.85 -13.23
N LYS A 254 3.79 7.56 -14.49
CA LYS A 254 2.58 8.06 -15.14
C LYS A 254 1.32 7.59 -14.42
N ARG A 255 1.27 6.33 -13.98
CA ARG A 255 0.14 5.82 -13.19
C ARG A 255 -0.04 6.61 -11.90
N PHE A 256 1.03 6.82 -11.14
CA PHE A 256 0.98 7.61 -9.92
C PHE A 256 0.47 9.04 -10.14
N GLN A 257 0.92 9.70 -11.22
CA GLN A 257 0.50 11.06 -11.57
C GLN A 257 -0.96 11.16 -12.04
N LYS A 258 -1.50 10.10 -12.64
CA LYS A 258 -2.83 10.11 -13.28
C LYS A 258 -3.93 9.58 -12.38
N LEU A 259 -3.60 8.78 -11.36
CA LEU A 259 -4.53 8.33 -10.32
C LEU A 259 -4.74 9.46 -9.32
N ILE A 260 -5.86 10.16 -9.47
CA ILE A 260 -6.25 11.27 -8.60
C ILE A 260 -7.51 10.83 -7.85
N ARG A 261 -7.67 11.29 -6.60
CA ARG A 261 -8.91 11.08 -5.85
C ARG A 261 -9.93 12.14 -6.27
N ASP A 262 -11.16 11.73 -6.47
CA ASP A 262 -12.28 12.65 -6.66
C ASP A 262 -12.69 13.32 -5.33
N ASP A 263 -13.64 14.25 -5.41
CA ASP A 263 -14.17 14.99 -4.26
C ASP A 263 -14.82 14.09 -3.19
N TYR A 264 -15.10 12.83 -3.54
CA TYR A 264 -15.69 11.80 -2.67
C TYR A 264 -14.64 10.80 -2.14
N GLY A 265 -13.36 10.99 -2.47
CA GLY A 265 -12.25 10.13 -2.04
C GLY A 265 -12.05 8.85 -2.86
N THR A 266 -12.84 8.64 -3.91
CA THR A 266 -12.74 7.52 -4.86
C THR A 266 -11.61 7.78 -5.86
N LEU A 267 -10.87 6.74 -6.26
CA LEU A 267 -9.79 6.89 -7.24
C LEU A 267 -10.35 6.98 -8.66
N ASP A 268 -10.16 8.11 -9.34
CA ASP A 268 -10.47 8.25 -10.76
C ASP A 268 -9.38 7.61 -11.63
N VAL A 269 -9.73 6.50 -12.28
CA VAL A 269 -8.85 5.75 -13.18
C VAL A 269 -8.97 6.19 -14.64
N SER A 270 -9.92 7.07 -14.97
CA SER A 270 -10.25 7.42 -16.36
C SER A 270 -9.08 8.07 -17.09
N ARG A 271 -8.33 8.93 -16.39
CA ARG A 271 -7.12 9.58 -16.92
C ARG A 271 -6.00 8.57 -17.18
N TRP A 272 -5.90 7.54 -16.34
CA TRP A 272 -4.94 6.46 -16.53
C TRP A 272 -5.30 5.57 -17.72
N MET A 273 -6.58 5.24 -17.91
CA MET A 273 -7.02 4.48 -19.08
C MET A 273 -6.66 5.16 -20.41
N LYS A 274 -6.84 6.50 -20.49
CA LYS A 274 -6.44 7.29 -21.66
C LYS A 274 -4.92 7.28 -21.90
N GLU A 275 -4.12 7.22 -20.84
CA GLU A 275 -2.65 7.10 -20.96
C GLU A 275 -2.25 5.75 -21.54
N ILE A 276 -2.94 4.65 -21.17
CA ILE A 276 -2.73 3.33 -21.79
C ILE A 276 -3.04 3.39 -23.28
N ASP A 277 -4.16 3.99 -23.68
CA ASP A 277 -4.52 4.16 -25.11
C ASP A 277 -3.45 4.96 -25.87
N TYR A 278 -2.97 6.05 -25.27
CA TYR A 278 -1.91 6.86 -25.83
C TYR A 278 -0.60 6.06 -25.96
N PHE A 279 -0.21 5.29 -24.95
CA PHE A 279 1.00 4.46 -25.00
C PHE A 279 0.92 3.40 -26.10
N CYS A 280 -0.21 2.69 -26.19
CA CYS A 280 -0.43 1.70 -27.25
C CYS A 280 -0.34 2.32 -28.64
N SER A 281 -0.98 3.48 -28.85
CA SER A 281 -1.01 4.14 -30.17
C SER A 281 0.31 4.83 -30.54
N SER A 282 1.03 5.39 -29.58
CA SER A 282 2.27 6.15 -29.83
C SER A 282 3.55 5.30 -29.78
N ARG A 283 3.52 4.13 -29.12
CA ARG A 283 4.70 3.25 -28.95
C ARG A 283 4.47 1.88 -29.57
N LEU A 284 3.44 1.15 -29.13
CA LEU A 284 3.28 -0.25 -29.54
C LEU A 284 2.90 -0.39 -31.02
N LEU A 285 1.91 0.37 -31.50
CA LEU A 285 1.48 0.30 -32.89
C LEU A 285 2.61 0.66 -33.90
N PRO A 286 3.39 1.74 -33.70
CA PRO A 286 4.55 2.01 -34.57
C PRO A 286 5.59 0.89 -34.56
N LEU A 287 5.89 0.28 -33.41
CA LEU A 287 6.84 -0.83 -33.33
C LEU A 287 6.34 -2.07 -34.07
N LEU A 288 5.05 -2.39 -33.94
CA LEU A 288 4.43 -3.48 -34.71
C LEU A 288 4.38 -3.16 -36.20
N SER A 289 4.24 -1.88 -36.58
CA SER A 289 4.29 -1.44 -37.97
C SER A 289 5.66 -1.65 -38.60
N LEU A 290 6.75 -1.40 -37.86
CA LEU A 290 8.11 -1.70 -38.34
C LEU A 290 8.30 -3.20 -38.61
N GLY A 291 7.61 -4.05 -37.85
CA GLY A 291 7.62 -5.50 -38.04
C GLY A 291 6.60 -6.05 -39.04
N ASN A 292 5.81 -5.20 -39.72
CA ASN A 292 4.66 -5.62 -40.54
C ASN A 292 3.68 -6.56 -39.80
N MET A 293 3.42 -6.26 -38.52
CA MET A 293 2.60 -7.06 -37.59
C MET A 293 1.41 -6.29 -37.01
N VAL A 294 1.00 -5.17 -37.62
CA VAL A 294 -0.15 -4.37 -37.16
C VAL A 294 -1.44 -5.19 -37.19
N ASP A 295 -1.56 -6.12 -38.14
CA ASP A 295 -2.68 -7.05 -38.28
C ASP A 295 -2.86 -7.98 -37.06
N GLN A 296 -1.80 -8.17 -36.27
CA GLN A 296 -1.84 -8.99 -35.05
C GLN A 296 -2.31 -8.21 -33.82
N TRP A 297 -2.34 -6.87 -33.86
CA TRP A 297 -2.69 -6.04 -32.71
C TRP A 297 -4.07 -6.37 -32.08
N PRO A 298 -5.16 -6.58 -32.85
CA PRO A 298 -6.46 -6.89 -32.26
C PRO A 298 -6.47 -8.18 -31.41
N LEU A 299 -5.56 -9.11 -31.68
CA LEU A 299 -5.44 -10.38 -30.94
C LEU A 299 -4.71 -10.20 -29.61
N ILE A 300 -3.74 -9.29 -29.54
CA ILE A 300 -2.86 -9.12 -28.38
C ILE A 300 -3.18 -7.89 -27.52
N GLN A 301 -4.02 -6.96 -28.00
CA GLN A 301 -4.26 -5.66 -27.37
C GLN A 301 -4.73 -5.76 -25.92
N ASP A 302 -5.64 -6.68 -25.60
CA ASP A 302 -6.20 -6.81 -24.25
C ASP A 302 -5.15 -7.32 -23.27
N ARG A 303 -4.38 -8.32 -23.71
CA ARG A 303 -3.24 -8.86 -22.96
C ARG A 303 -2.16 -7.79 -22.74
N ALA A 304 -1.90 -6.94 -23.74
CA ALA A 304 -0.93 -5.85 -23.64
C ALA A 304 -1.39 -4.79 -22.62
N ARG A 305 -2.68 -4.41 -22.65
CA ARG A 305 -3.28 -3.47 -21.69
C ARG A 305 -3.21 -3.99 -20.26
N GLN A 306 -3.49 -5.28 -20.05
CA GLN A 306 -3.35 -5.93 -18.75
C GLN A 306 -1.90 -5.88 -18.27
N LEU A 307 -0.94 -6.27 -19.11
CA LEU A 307 0.48 -6.23 -18.75
C LEU A 307 0.96 -4.81 -18.42
N ILE A 308 0.54 -3.79 -19.18
CA ILE A 308 0.83 -2.38 -18.87
C ILE A 308 0.31 -2.01 -17.49
N ASN A 309 -0.93 -2.40 -17.18
CA ASN A 309 -1.54 -2.09 -15.89
C ASN A 309 -0.82 -2.82 -14.72
N ASP A 310 -0.38 -4.05 -14.93
CA ASP A 310 0.33 -4.85 -13.92
C ASP A 310 1.74 -4.29 -13.67
N VAL A 311 2.49 -3.99 -14.73
CA VAL A 311 3.82 -3.38 -14.63
C VAL A 311 3.74 -2.00 -13.96
N ALA A 312 2.71 -1.22 -14.31
CA ALA A 312 2.52 0.11 -13.76
C ALA A 312 2.10 0.12 -12.28
N GLN A 313 1.55 -0.97 -11.74
CA GLN A 313 1.22 -1.10 -10.32
C GLN A 313 2.46 -1.21 -9.42
N GLY A 314 3.62 -1.57 -9.98
CA GLY A 314 4.88 -1.60 -9.24
C GLY A 314 5.33 -0.21 -8.78
N THR A 315 6.17 -0.18 -7.76
CA THR A 315 6.78 1.05 -7.27
C THR A 315 7.91 1.49 -8.21
N PRO A 316 7.96 2.76 -8.66
CA PRO A 316 9.06 3.25 -9.49
C PRO A 316 10.42 3.04 -8.82
N PRO A 317 11.48 2.67 -9.56
CA PRO A 317 12.83 2.63 -9.01
C PRO A 317 13.22 3.98 -8.41
N GLY A 318 13.60 3.99 -7.13
CA GLY A 318 13.93 5.22 -6.40
C GLY A 318 12.74 6.01 -5.85
N ALA A 319 11.50 5.53 -6.03
CA ALA A 319 10.37 6.08 -5.30
C ALA A 319 10.51 5.71 -3.82
N VAL A 320 11.09 6.61 -3.05
CA VAL A 320 10.82 6.73 -1.63
C VAL A 320 9.33 7.08 -1.57
N LEU A 321 8.47 6.09 -1.32
CA LEU A 321 7.13 6.38 -0.82
C LEU A 321 7.34 7.39 0.30
N ASN A 322 6.72 8.57 0.21
CA ASN A 322 6.77 9.57 1.26
C ASN A 322 6.32 8.90 2.56
N GLN A 323 7.26 8.27 3.28
CA GLN A 323 7.21 8.12 4.71
C GLN A 323 7.46 9.53 5.22
N LYS A 324 6.49 10.41 4.95
CA LYS A 324 6.36 11.65 5.70
C LYS A 324 6.38 11.16 7.14
N PRO A 325 7.36 11.56 7.96
CA PRO A 325 7.26 11.31 9.38
C PRO A 325 5.86 11.78 9.78
N LEU A 326 5.10 10.97 10.52
CA LEU A 326 3.92 11.48 11.20
C LEU A 326 4.45 12.60 12.10
N SER A 327 4.40 13.85 11.64
CA SER A 327 4.75 14.98 12.47
C SER A 327 3.62 15.21 13.47
N ASP A 328 3.98 15.35 14.74
CA ASP A 328 3.01 15.68 15.79
C ASP A 328 2.97 17.20 15.94
N PRO A 329 1.83 17.87 15.63
CA PRO A 329 1.74 19.33 15.75
C PRO A 329 1.88 19.82 17.20
N ARG A 330 1.79 18.96 18.21
CA ARG A 330 1.97 19.34 19.62
C ARG A 330 3.43 19.64 19.97
N VAL A 331 4.38 19.19 19.16
CA VAL A 331 5.82 19.39 19.38
C VAL A 331 6.46 19.94 18.12
N PHE A 332 7.15 21.07 18.24
CA PHE A 332 7.91 21.61 17.12
C PHE A 332 9.04 20.64 16.72
N ASP A 333 9.08 20.29 15.44
CA ASP A 333 10.19 19.58 14.80
C ASP A 333 10.59 20.35 13.52
N PRO A 334 11.86 20.74 13.33
CA PRO A 334 12.31 21.39 12.10
C PRO A 334 12.04 20.59 10.81
N GLN A 335 11.82 19.28 10.92
CA GLN A 335 11.49 18.37 9.82
C GLN A 335 9.99 18.05 9.73
N MET A 336 9.15 18.71 10.53
CA MET A 336 7.70 18.51 10.48
C MET A 336 7.10 18.96 9.14
N ASP A 337 5.96 18.39 8.80
CA ASP A 337 5.19 18.87 7.67
C ASP A 337 4.78 20.35 7.86
N PRO A 338 4.87 21.21 6.83
CA PRO A 338 4.34 22.57 6.90
C PRO A 338 2.90 22.67 7.41
N ILE A 339 2.01 21.75 7.05
CA ILE A 339 0.63 21.73 7.56
C ILE A 339 0.60 21.44 9.08
N ASP A 340 1.46 20.54 9.56
CA ASP A 340 1.57 20.30 11.00
C ASP A 340 2.23 21.49 11.72
N TYR A 341 3.09 22.27 11.04
CA TYR A 341 3.63 23.50 11.59
C TYR A 341 2.56 24.60 11.73
N GLU A 342 1.64 24.71 10.77
CA GLU A 342 0.46 25.58 10.87
C GLU A 342 -0.43 25.16 12.06
N ARG A 343 -0.68 23.86 12.20
CA ARG A 343 -1.39 23.30 13.36
C ARG A 343 -0.65 23.55 14.67
N HIS A 344 0.68 23.45 14.68
CA HIS A 344 1.50 23.77 15.84
C HIS A 344 1.31 25.23 16.27
N CYS A 345 1.34 26.17 15.33
CA CYS A 345 1.10 27.58 15.61
C CYS A 345 -0.33 27.82 16.12
N ALA A 346 -1.34 27.12 15.57
CA ALA A 346 -2.71 27.18 16.07
C ALA A 346 -2.80 26.67 17.53
N LEU A 347 -2.15 25.55 17.86
CA LEU A 347 -2.10 25.01 19.23
C LEU A 347 -1.44 25.98 20.21
N LEU A 348 -0.37 26.67 19.81
CA LEU A 348 0.26 27.71 20.65
C LEU A 348 -0.70 28.87 20.95
N LEU A 349 -1.54 29.26 19.99
CA LEU A 349 -2.56 30.27 20.17
C LEU A 349 -3.71 29.78 21.07
N GLU A 350 -4.14 28.53 20.89
CA GLU A 350 -5.14 27.88 21.76
C GLU A 350 -4.66 27.79 23.21
N GLN A 351 -3.40 27.44 23.42
CA GLN A 351 -2.77 27.45 24.74
C GLN A 351 -2.73 28.86 25.36
N ALA A 352 -2.58 29.89 24.54
CA ALA A 352 -2.71 31.30 24.94
C ALA A 352 -4.18 31.77 25.08
N GLY A 353 -5.16 30.86 24.98
CA GLY A 353 -6.59 31.12 25.16
C GLY A 353 -7.28 31.78 23.97
N TRP A 354 -6.70 31.69 22.77
CA TRP A 354 -7.35 32.12 21.53
C TRP A 354 -8.15 30.99 20.92
N ASN A 355 -9.30 31.29 20.30
CA ASN A 355 -9.99 30.35 19.43
C ASN A 355 -9.33 30.40 18.05
N ALA A 356 -8.42 29.47 17.78
CA ALA A 356 -7.64 29.42 16.54
C ALA A 356 -8.13 28.28 15.63
N ARG A 357 -8.05 28.51 14.31
CA ARG A 357 -8.32 27.48 13.30
C ARG A 357 -7.34 27.58 12.14
N VAL A 358 -6.86 26.44 11.68
CA VAL A 358 -6.08 26.34 10.44
C VAL A 358 -7.02 26.50 9.24
N THR A 359 -6.59 27.21 8.22
CA THR A 359 -7.34 27.40 6.96
C THR A 359 -7.12 26.23 6.01
N GLN A 360 -7.92 26.17 4.94
CA GLN A 360 -7.69 25.17 3.90
C GLN A 360 -6.67 25.73 2.91
N ALA A 361 -5.66 24.93 2.55
CA ALA A 361 -4.55 25.30 1.65
C ALA A 361 -4.93 25.82 0.24
N SER A 362 -6.23 25.92 -0.08
CA SER A 362 -6.77 26.44 -1.33
C SER A 362 -7.77 27.58 -1.04
N GLY A 363 -7.49 28.77 -1.57
CA GLY A 363 -8.45 29.88 -1.63
C GLY A 363 -8.44 30.87 -0.47
N ASP A 364 -7.55 30.69 0.51
CA ASP A 364 -7.42 31.47 1.74
C ASP A 364 -6.53 32.73 1.64
N GLN A 365 -6.01 33.02 0.45
CA GLN A 365 -5.34 34.28 0.09
C GLN A 365 -4.17 34.68 1.02
N GLY A 366 -3.46 33.71 1.63
CA GLY A 366 -2.26 33.96 2.43
C GLY A 366 -2.47 34.11 3.94
N ALA A 367 -3.54 33.53 4.49
CA ALA A 367 -3.65 33.27 5.94
C ALA A 367 -3.71 31.77 6.15
N ASP A 368 -2.79 31.22 6.97
CA ASP A 368 -2.75 29.80 7.31
C ASP A 368 -3.51 29.51 8.61
N VAL A 369 -3.54 30.48 9.54
CA VAL A 369 -4.29 30.40 10.79
C VAL A 369 -5.08 31.68 11.02
N ILE A 370 -6.33 31.53 11.43
CA ILE A 370 -7.19 32.63 11.87
C ILE A 370 -7.53 32.38 13.34
N ALA A 371 -7.32 33.39 14.19
CA ALA A 371 -7.61 33.26 15.60
C ALA A 371 -8.40 34.45 16.14
N THR A 372 -9.29 34.19 17.10
CA THR A 372 -10.12 35.21 17.75
C THR A 372 -10.09 35.11 19.26
N LYS A 373 -10.02 36.24 19.96
CA LYS A 373 -10.10 36.32 21.44
C LYS A 373 -10.60 37.69 21.86
N GLY A 374 -11.60 37.73 22.75
CA GLY A 374 -12.10 38.99 23.33
C GLY A 374 -12.56 40.03 22.30
N GLY A 375 -13.16 39.61 21.19
CA GLY A 375 -13.58 40.51 20.10
C GLY A 375 -12.49 40.93 19.12
N ARG A 376 -11.22 40.53 19.36
CA ARG A 376 -10.13 40.73 18.40
C ARG A 376 -9.98 39.52 17.47
N LYS A 377 -9.61 39.78 16.23
CA LYS A 377 -9.31 38.80 15.18
C LYS A 377 -7.90 39.01 14.65
N ILE A 378 -7.13 37.93 14.55
CA ILE A 378 -5.79 37.94 13.97
C ILE A 378 -5.70 36.95 12.81
N VAL A 379 -4.87 37.28 11.82
CA VAL A 379 -4.46 36.36 10.75
C VAL A 379 -2.97 36.07 10.87
N VAL A 380 -2.61 34.82 10.65
CA VAL A 380 -1.24 34.34 10.79
C VAL A 380 -0.84 33.57 9.53
N GLN A 381 0.32 33.93 8.98
CA GLN A 381 1.00 33.15 7.95
C GLN A 381 2.21 32.46 8.59
N CYS A 382 2.21 31.14 8.57
CA CYS A 382 3.25 30.26 9.09
C CYS A 382 4.24 29.91 7.97
N LYS A 383 5.54 30.11 8.20
CA LYS A 383 6.59 29.69 7.27
C LYS A 383 7.62 28.82 8.00
N LEU A 384 7.62 27.51 7.72
CA LEU A 384 8.64 26.57 8.17
C LEU A 384 9.79 26.51 7.16
N TYR A 385 10.85 27.31 7.31
CA TYR A 385 11.95 27.43 6.35
C TYR A 385 13.32 27.14 6.95
N SER A 386 14.27 26.74 6.10
CA SER A 386 15.70 26.65 6.42
C SER A 386 16.47 27.94 6.14
N GLN A 387 15.86 28.88 5.41
CA GLN A 387 16.44 30.18 5.04
C GLN A 387 15.57 31.34 5.55
N PRO A 388 16.14 32.54 5.71
CA PRO A 388 15.37 33.68 6.20
C PRO A 388 14.15 34.02 5.33
N VAL A 389 13.05 34.40 5.97
CA VAL A 389 11.78 34.72 5.30
C VAL A 389 11.87 36.05 4.54
N GLY A 390 11.39 36.04 3.30
CA GLY A 390 11.37 37.19 2.38
C GLY A 390 10.03 37.94 2.33
N ASN A 391 9.98 39.00 1.53
CA ASN A 391 8.83 39.93 1.44
C ASN A 391 7.50 39.27 1.12
N LYS A 392 7.52 38.17 0.37
CA LYS A 392 6.30 37.49 -0.11
C LYS A 392 5.36 37.13 1.05
N ALA A 393 5.90 36.57 2.13
CA ALA A 393 5.09 36.18 3.30
C ALA A 393 4.39 37.38 3.96
N VAL A 394 5.08 38.53 4.00
CA VAL A 394 4.52 39.77 4.57
C VAL A 394 3.40 40.32 3.69
N GLN A 395 3.60 40.30 2.38
CA GLN A 395 2.61 40.75 1.41
C GLN A 395 1.36 39.86 1.39
N GLU A 396 1.56 38.54 1.45
CA GLU A 396 0.50 37.53 1.54
C GLU A 396 -0.39 37.79 2.78
N VAL A 397 0.20 37.83 3.98
CA VAL A 397 -0.59 38.00 5.20
C VAL A 397 -1.21 39.40 5.33
N TYR A 398 -0.55 40.43 4.78
CA TYR A 398 -1.13 41.78 4.74
C TYR A 398 -2.40 41.82 3.88
N ALA A 399 -2.39 41.17 2.71
CA ALA A 399 -3.59 41.04 1.89
C ALA A 399 -4.66 40.20 2.61
N ALA A 400 -4.26 39.10 3.25
CA ALA A 400 -5.16 38.24 4.00
C ALA A 400 -5.85 38.97 5.16
N LYS A 401 -5.15 39.89 5.84
CA LYS A 401 -5.71 40.76 6.88
C LYS A 401 -6.91 41.55 6.37
N GLN A 402 -6.76 42.17 5.19
CA GLN A 402 -7.82 42.97 4.57
C GLN A 402 -9.01 42.08 4.17
N HIS A 403 -8.72 40.94 3.55
CA HIS A 403 -9.75 40.00 3.13
C HIS A 403 -10.55 39.42 4.31
N GLN A 404 -9.86 39.09 5.40
CA GLN A 404 -10.46 38.54 6.61
C GLN A 404 -10.99 39.61 7.57
N GLN A 405 -10.81 40.90 7.29
CA GLN A 405 -11.16 42.00 8.20
C GLN A 405 -10.58 41.79 9.61
N ALA A 406 -9.31 41.38 9.68
CA ALA A 406 -8.62 41.11 10.93
C ALA A 406 -7.95 42.38 11.49
N ASP A 407 -7.84 42.46 12.80
CA ASP A 407 -7.24 43.60 13.52
C ASP A 407 -5.71 43.60 13.38
N GLU A 408 -5.09 42.41 13.40
CA GLU A 408 -3.64 42.24 13.31
C GLU A 408 -3.25 41.15 12.30
N ALA A 409 -2.06 41.31 11.72
CA ALA A 409 -1.44 40.37 10.81
C ALA A 409 -0.07 39.95 11.32
N ILE A 410 0.21 38.66 11.29
CA ILE A 410 1.43 38.09 11.87
C ILE A 410 2.05 37.12 10.87
N VAL A 411 3.34 37.28 10.57
CA VAL A 411 4.15 36.20 10.01
C VAL A 411 4.86 35.48 11.15
N VAL A 412 4.73 34.16 11.18
CA VAL A 412 5.38 33.29 12.17
C VAL A 412 6.34 32.37 11.45
N SER A 413 7.56 32.25 11.97
CA SER A 413 8.55 31.32 11.41
C SER A 413 9.43 30.70 12.50
N ASN A 414 10.10 29.62 12.13
CA ASN A 414 11.24 29.05 12.86
C ASN A 414 12.58 29.69 12.45
N ALA A 415 12.61 30.45 11.35
CA ALA A 415 13.80 31.09 10.82
C ALA A 415 13.76 32.60 11.03
N GLY A 416 14.90 33.27 10.79
CA GLY A 416 14.98 34.72 10.81
C GLY A 416 14.27 35.38 9.63
N TYR A 417 14.19 36.71 9.65
CA TYR A 417 13.61 37.52 8.57
C TYR A 417 14.69 38.33 7.85
N THR A 418 14.59 38.42 6.53
CA THR A 418 15.48 39.25 5.70
C THR A 418 15.29 40.75 6.03
N ILE A 419 16.31 41.58 5.74
CA ILE A 419 16.23 43.04 5.95
C ILE A 419 15.04 43.66 5.18
N PRO A 420 14.83 43.33 3.88
CA PRO A 420 13.67 43.83 3.15
C PRO A 420 12.34 43.41 3.78
N ALA A 421 12.23 42.19 4.31
CA ALA A 421 11.00 41.71 4.96
C ALA A 421 10.67 42.54 6.21
N ARG A 422 11.70 42.91 6.99
CA ARG A 422 11.52 43.80 8.17
C ARG A 422 11.11 45.21 7.76
N GLN A 423 11.67 45.73 6.67
CA GLN A 423 11.31 47.06 6.16
C GLN A 423 9.85 47.12 5.72
N ILE A 424 9.37 46.12 4.96
CA ILE A 424 7.96 46.08 4.53
C ILE A 424 7.00 45.77 5.69
N ALA A 425 7.42 44.95 6.66
CA ALA A 425 6.63 44.73 7.88
C ALA A 425 6.41 46.02 8.68
N ALA A 426 7.45 46.85 8.80
CA ALA A 426 7.37 48.13 9.48
C ALA A 426 6.40 49.12 8.81
N THR A 427 6.28 49.10 7.47
CA THR A 427 5.35 49.99 6.74
C THR A 427 3.94 49.43 6.65
N THR A 428 3.77 48.11 6.68
CA THR A 428 2.46 47.44 6.59
C THR A 428 1.82 47.17 7.95
N GLY A 429 2.58 47.32 9.05
CA GLY A 429 2.13 46.99 10.40
C GLY A 429 2.01 45.48 10.65
N VAL A 430 2.66 44.65 9.82
CA VAL A 430 2.68 43.19 10.01
C VAL A 430 3.72 42.84 11.08
N HIS A 431 3.35 41.99 12.03
CA HIS A 431 4.25 41.53 13.08
C HIS A 431 5.08 40.34 12.57
N LEU A 432 6.38 40.36 12.82
CA LEU A 432 7.30 39.27 12.45
C LEU A 432 7.76 38.57 13.71
N LEU A 433 7.34 37.33 13.92
CA LEU A 433 7.59 36.60 15.16
C LEU A 433 8.31 35.28 14.90
N HIS A 434 9.12 34.88 15.87
CA HIS A 434 9.47 33.47 16.02
C HIS A 434 8.28 32.72 16.64
N HIS A 435 8.07 31.44 16.33
CA HIS A 435 6.93 30.69 16.89
C HIS A 435 6.92 30.64 18.42
N GLN A 436 8.09 30.68 19.07
CA GLN A 436 8.21 30.73 20.53
C GLN A 436 7.69 32.05 21.12
N GLU A 437 7.65 33.12 20.35
CA GLU A 437 7.18 34.44 20.79
C GLU A 437 5.66 34.60 20.62
N LEU A 438 5.05 33.76 19.77
CA LEU A 438 3.66 33.88 19.33
C LEU A 438 2.66 33.94 20.48
N ALA A 439 2.70 32.96 21.39
CA ALA A 439 1.79 32.89 22.52
C ALA A 439 1.89 34.15 23.40
N SER A 440 3.10 34.50 23.83
CA SER A 440 3.33 35.65 24.72
C SER A 440 2.94 36.99 24.06
N PHE A 441 3.15 37.13 22.75
CA PHE A 441 2.78 38.32 22.01
C PHE A 441 1.25 38.45 21.93
N CYS A 442 0.57 37.36 21.60
CA CYS A 442 -0.89 37.33 21.49
C CYS A 442 -1.60 37.45 22.85
N GLU A 443 -0.97 37.04 23.96
CA GLU A 443 -1.46 37.33 25.31
C GLU A 443 -1.48 38.84 25.59
N ARG A 444 -0.41 39.56 25.22
CA ARG A 444 -0.32 41.02 25.38
C ARG A 444 -1.27 41.78 24.47
N LEU A 445 -1.63 41.23 23.31
CA LEU A 445 -2.61 41.84 22.41
C LEU A 445 -4.05 41.74 22.92
N ALA A 446 -4.35 40.71 23.72
CA ALA A 446 -5.70 40.42 24.21
C ALA A 446 -5.97 40.97 25.62
N ALA A 447 -4.93 41.42 26.34
CA ALA A 447 -5.02 42.22 27.55
C ALA A 447 -5.40 43.67 27.21
#